data_AF-A0A2R4M4L4-F1
#
_entry.id   AF-A0A2R4M4L4-F1
#
_cell.length_a   1.000
_cell.length_b   1.000
_cell.length_c   1.000
_cell.angle_alpha   90.00
_cell.angle_beta   90.00
_cell.angle_gamma   90.00
#
_symmetry.space_group_name_H-M   'P 1'
#
loop_
_entity.id
_entity.type
_entity.pdbx_description
1 polymer ?
#
loop_
_entity_poly.entity_id
_entity_poly.type
_entity_poly.pdbx_seq_one_letter_code
_entity_poly.pdbx_strand_id
1 'polypeptide(L)'
;MPLLPKLEALPGESMTSYLNRVARFHGNVPLTKFLDMIELPRHEILAPGLKTIERVSRLTGAQLWRLERMTFLHNGQRRRSIGGQLVQAEFVDTGARRFCPRCLLEDLASGGPSDGMPVGRIVWQIKATQVCHRHNLVLKRRSIRVWTQFSQHLIAKIWTIDRKLRFNFSYLVVSLRMSFMRQKNRSTRFRWA
;
A
#
# COMPACT_ATOMS: atom_id res chain seq x y z
N MET A 1 -26.10 -9.61 7.72
CA MET A 1 -25.64 -8.98 8.99
C MET A 1 -24.12 -8.86 8.91
N PRO A 2 -23.52 -7.71 9.29
CA PRO A 2 -22.06 -7.56 9.22
C PRO A 2 -21.37 -8.38 10.31
N LEU A 3 -20.12 -8.75 10.07
CA LEU A 3 -19.21 -9.31 11.07
C LEU A 3 -18.98 -8.28 12.18
N LEU A 4 -19.06 -8.74 13.42
CA LEU A 4 -18.85 -7.93 14.61
C LEU A 4 -17.69 -8.50 15.44
N PRO A 5 -16.91 -7.64 16.11
CA PRO A 5 -16.92 -6.18 16.03
C PRO A 5 -16.41 -5.66 14.68
N LYS A 6 -16.86 -4.48 14.24
CA LYS A 6 -16.48 -3.95 12.92
C LYS A 6 -15.01 -3.53 12.89
N LEU A 7 -14.29 -3.94 11.85
CA LEU A 7 -12.92 -3.49 11.61
C LEU A 7 -12.90 -2.34 10.60
N GLU A 8 -12.35 -1.20 11.02
CA GLU A 8 -12.21 -0.01 10.19
C GLU A 8 -11.11 -0.18 9.11
N ALA A 9 -11.44 0.19 7.88
CA ALA A 9 -10.49 0.25 6.79
C ALA A 9 -9.52 1.43 6.99
N LEU A 10 -8.24 1.27 6.69
CA LEU A 10 -7.29 2.37 6.87
C LEU A 10 -7.28 3.34 5.68
N PRO A 11 -6.92 4.62 5.89
CA PRO A 11 -6.80 5.58 4.80
C PRO A 11 -5.82 5.10 3.71
N GLY A 12 -6.29 5.09 2.46
CA GLY A 12 -5.51 4.65 1.30
C GLY A 12 -5.18 3.15 1.26
N GLU A 13 -5.75 2.35 2.16
CA GLU A 13 -5.63 0.89 2.15
C GLU A 13 -6.26 0.29 0.88
N SER A 14 -5.68 -0.79 0.37
CA SER A 14 -6.25 -1.56 -0.74
C SER A 14 -7.27 -2.60 -0.24
N MET A 15 -8.24 -2.96 -1.07
CA MET A 15 -9.28 -3.93 -0.75
C MET A 15 -8.70 -5.27 -0.28
N THR A 16 -7.68 -5.77 -0.98
CA THR A 16 -7.00 -7.03 -0.62
C THR A 16 -6.32 -6.95 0.75
N SER A 17 -5.70 -5.81 1.08
CA SER A 17 -5.08 -5.61 2.39
C SER A 17 -6.12 -5.58 3.49
N TYR A 18 -7.21 -4.84 3.27
CA TYR A 18 -8.30 -4.72 4.22
C TYR A 18 -8.95 -6.08 4.51
N LEU A 19 -9.31 -6.83 3.47
CA LEU A 19 -9.88 -8.17 3.65
C LEU A 19 -8.90 -9.13 4.33
N ASN A 20 -7.60 -8.99 4.10
CA ASN A 20 -6.60 -9.78 4.83
C ASN A 20 -6.58 -9.43 6.31
N ARG A 21 -6.73 -8.16 6.68
CA ARG A 21 -6.86 -7.74 8.08
C ARG A 21 -8.16 -8.24 8.70
N VAL A 22 -9.29 -8.15 8.00
CA VAL A 22 -10.59 -8.69 8.42
C VAL A 22 -10.49 -10.20 8.69
N ALA A 23 -9.87 -10.96 7.78
CA ALA A 23 -9.64 -12.40 7.92
C ALA A 23 -8.84 -12.74 9.19
N ARG A 24 -7.78 -11.97 9.45
CA ARG A 24 -6.95 -12.12 10.66
C ARG A 24 -7.69 -11.73 11.93
N PHE A 25 -8.43 -10.63 11.89
CA PHE A 25 -9.14 -10.10 13.04
C PHE A 25 -10.28 -11.02 13.51
N HIS A 26 -11.12 -11.53 12.59
CA HIS A 26 -12.29 -12.33 12.97
C HIS A 26 -12.02 -13.83 13.12
N GLY A 27 -11.07 -14.37 12.35
CA GLY A 27 -10.85 -15.82 12.31
C GLY A 27 -9.41 -16.25 12.54
N ASN A 28 -8.47 -15.30 12.67
CA ASN A 28 -7.04 -15.56 12.66
C ASN A 28 -6.59 -16.49 11.51
N VAL A 29 -7.28 -16.39 10.36
CA VAL A 29 -7.04 -17.21 9.18
C VAL A 29 -6.32 -16.41 8.09
N PRO A 30 -5.57 -17.07 7.19
CA PRO A 30 -5.06 -16.40 6.00
C PRO A 30 -6.21 -15.96 5.09
N LEU A 31 -5.99 -14.88 4.33
CA LEU A 31 -6.98 -14.34 3.39
C LEU A 31 -7.59 -15.42 2.49
N THR A 32 -6.78 -16.32 1.94
CA THR A 32 -7.28 -17.37 1.04
C THR A 32 -8.37 -18.23 1.68
N LYS A 33 -8.13 -18.72 2.89
CA LYS A 33 -9.10 -19.54 3.63
C LYS A 33 -10.36 -18.73 3.97
N PHE A 34 -10.20 -17.47 4.36
CA PHE A 34 -11.33 -16.59 4.63
C PHE A 34 -12.21 -16.38 3.39
N LEU A 35 -11.59 -16.15 2.23
CA LEU A 35 -12.30 -15.99 0.96
C LEU A 35 -13.05 -17.25 0.54
N ASP A 36 -12.43 -18.41 0.76
CA ASP A 36 -13.07 -19.70 0.50
C ASP A 36 -14.29 -19.88 1.42
N MET A 37 -14.19 -19.52 2.71
CA MET A 37 -15.30 -19.58 3.68
C MET A 37 -16.48 -18.66 3.34
N ILE A 38 -16.20 -17.48 2.79
CA ILE A 38 -17.24 -16.53 2.38
C ILE A 38 -17.65 -16.70 0.92
N GLU A 39 -17.16 -17.75 0.26
CA GLU A 39 -17.41 -18.07 -1.16
C GLU A 39 -17.20 -16.86 -2.09
N LEU A 40 -16.07 -16.16 -1.89
CA LEU A 40 -15.67 -15.02 -2.71
C LEU A 40 -14.44 -15.37 -3.54
N PRO A 41 -14.54 -15.50 -4.88
CA PRO A 41 -13.41 -15.83 -5.72
C PRO A 41 -12.30 -14.77 -5.65
N ARG A 42 -11.05 -15.22 -5.55
CA ARG A 42 -9.88 -14.33 -5.37
C ARG A 42 -9.71 -13.31 -6.48
N HIS A 43 -10.05 -13.68 -7.71
CA HIS A 43 -9.93 -12.81 -8.88
C HIS A 43 -10.91 -11.63 -8.82
N GLU A 44 -12.08 -11.80 -8.19
CA GLU A 44 -13.06 -10.73 -8.02
C GLU A 44 -12.55 -9.62 -7.09
N ILE A 45 -11.60 -9.87 -6.20
CA ILE A 45 -11.10 -8.84 -5.27
C ILE A 45 -10.15 -7.88 -5.99
N LEU A 46 -9.43 -8.35 -7.01
CA LEU A 46 -8.45 -7.56 -7.75
C LEU A 46 -9.11 -6.58 -8.73
N ALA A 47 -10.29 -6.93 -9.23
CA ALA A 47 -11.10 -6.11 -10.12
C ALA A 47 -12.60 -6.37 -9.86
N PRO A 48 -13.13 -5.91 -8.71
CA PRO A 48 -14.49 -6.22 -8.30
C PRO A 48 -15.53 -5.52 -9.16
N GLY A 49 -16.59 -6.25 -9.48
CA GLY A 49 -17.84 -5.65 -9.93
C GLY A 49 -18.65 -5.11 -8.77
N LEU A 50 -19.72 -4.36 -9.08
CA LEU A 50 -20.60 -3.76 -8.08
C LEU A 50 -21.15 -4.78 -7.06
N LYS A 51 -21.61 -5.95 -7.55
CA LYS A 51 -22.13 -7.03 -6.70
C LYS A 51 -21.12 -7.51 -5.67
N THR A 52 -19.84 -7.60 -6.04
CA THR A 52 -18.76 -7.99 -5.13
C THR A 52 -18.56 -6.95 -4.02
N ILE A 53 -18.61 -5.65 -4.37
CA ILE A 53 -18.46 -4.55 -3.41
C ILE A 53 -19.64 -4.52 -2.43
N GLU A 54 -20.86 -4.68 -2.91
CA GLU A 54 -22.06 -4.78 -2.08
C GLU A 54 -22.01 -5.99 -1.14
N ARG A 55 -21.51 -7.14 -1.62
CA ARG A 55 -21.30 -8.32 -0.78
C ARG A 55 -20.29 -8.03 0.33
N VAL A 56 -19.13 -7.44 -0.01
CA VAL A 56 -18.11 -7.08 0.97
C VAL A 56 -18.62 -6.03 1.96
N SER A 57 -19.38 -5.04 1.51
CA SER A 57 -20.01 -4.02 2.35
C SER A 57 -20.97 -4.65 3.36
N ARG A 58 -21.86 -5.54 2.91
CA ARG A 58 -22.80 -6.26 3.79
C ARG A 58 -22.08 -7.16 4.80
N LEU A 59 -20.98 -7.80 4.39
CA LEU A 59 -20.20 -8.69 5.24
C LEU A 59 -19.39 -7.94 6.28
N THR A 60 -18.72 -6.86 5.92
CA THR A 60 -17.78 -6.14 6.79
C THR A 60 -18.42 -4.96 7.53
N GLY A 61 -19.57 -4.49 7.06
CA GLY A 61 -20.18 -3.25 7.51
C GLY A 61 -19.49 -1.98 6.98
N ALA A 62 -18.47 -2.11 6.12
CA ALA A 62 -17.79 -0.98 5.49
C ALA A 62 -18.68 -0.28 4.46
N GLN A 63 -18.58 1.04 4.36
CA GLN A 63 -19.37 1.84 3.43
C GLN A 63 -18.95 1.61 1.97
N LEU A 64 -19.92 1.52 1.05
CA LEU A 64 -19.71 1.25 -0.38
C LEU A 64 -18.67 2.18 -1.01
N TRP A 65 -18.86 3.50 -0.87
CA TRP A 65 -17.96 4.51 -1.45
C TRP A 65 -16.51 4.37 -0.96
N ARG A 66 -16.30 3.85 0.25
CA ARG A 66 -14.96 3.62 0.80
C ARG A 66 -14.34 2.42 0.12
N LEU A 67 -15.09 1.33 0.00
CA LEU A 67 -14.66 0.10 -0.67
C LEU A 67 -14.32 0.34 -2.15
N GLU A 68 -15.12 1.14 -2.85
CA GLU A 68 -14.87 1.55 -4.23
C GLU A 68 -13.52 2.27 -4.39
N ARG A 69 -13.14 3.12 -3.43
CA ARG A 69 -11.85 3.85 -3.46
C ARG A 69 -10.64 2.96 -3.14
N MET A 70 -10.86 1.77 -2.60
CA MET A 70 -9.79 0.84 -2.20
C MET A 70 -9.41 -0.15 -3.30
N THR A 71 -10.04 -0.07 -4.47
CA THR A 71 -9.87 -1.04 -5.55
C THR A 71 -9.91 -0.39 -6.93
N PHE A 72 -9.60 -1.18 -7.95
CA PHE A 72 -9.74 -0.80 -9.36
C PHE A 72 -11.09 -1.26 -9.89
N LEU A 73 -12.00 -0.33 -10.17
CA LEU A 73 -13.28 -0.65 -10.78
C LEU A 73 -13.18 -0.68 -12.29
N HIS A 74 -13.86 -1.63 -12.92
CA HIS A 74 -13.96 -1.71 -14.37
C HIS A 74 -15.04 -0.74 -14.86
N ASN A 75 -14.67 0.26 -15.67
CA ASN A 75 -15.61 1.22 -16.26
C ASN A 75 -15.57 1.11 -17.79
N GLY A 76 -15.85 -0.10 -18.30
CA GLY A 76 -15.77 -0.45 -19.73
C GLY A 76 -14.38 -0.90 -20.19
N GLN A 77 -14.21 -1.11 -21.50
CA GLN A 77 -13.09 -1.91 -22.06
C GLN A 77 -11.67 -1.38 -21.78
N ARG A 78 -11.48 -0.09 -21.49
CA ARG A 78 -10.13 0.52 -21.28
C ARG A 78 -10.03 1.54 -20.15
N ARG A 79 -11.09 1.73 -19.37
CA ARG A 79 -11.10 2.72 -18.28
C ARG A 79 -11.26 2.01 -16.95
N ARG A 80 -10.47 2.44 -15.97
CA ARG A 80 -10.56 1.98 -14.59
C ARG A 80 -10.83 3.16 -13.67
N SER A 81 -11.65 2.96 -12.65
CA SER A 81 -11.73 3.94 -11.55
C SER A 81 -10.71 3.58 -10.47
N ILE A 82 -9.90 4.54 -10.03
CA ILE A 82 -8.93 4.43 -8.93
C ILE A 82 -9.25 5.51 -7.92
N GLY A 83 -9.59 5.14 -6.69
CA GLY A 83 -9.85 6.14 -5.66
C GLY A 83 -10.99 7.11 -6.04
N GLY A 84 -11.89 6.70 -6.94
CA GLY A 84 -12.96 7.53 -7.50
C GLY A 84 -12.57 8.34 -8.76
N GLN A 85 -11.33 8.23 -9.25
CA GLN A 85 -10.86 8.92 -10.46
C GLN A 85 -10.80 7.97 -11.65
N LEU A 86 -11.30 8.42 -12.81
CA LEU A 86 -11.20 7.68 -14.07
C LEU A 86 -9.78 7.77 -14.63
N VAL A 87 -9.14 6.62 -14.82
CA VAL A 87 -7.84 6.51 -15.50
C VAL A 87 -7.91 5.49 -16.63
N GLN A 88 -6.91 5.51 -17.51
CA GLN A 88 -6.72 4.44 -18.49
C GLN A 88 -6.11 3.20 -17.81
N ALA A 89 -6.38 2.01 -18.34
CA ALA A 89 -5.98 0.74 -17.73
C ALA A 89 -4.44 0.58 -17.60
N GLU A 90 -3.66 1.26 -18.45
CA GLU A 90 -2.20 1.23 -18.53
C GLU A 90 -1.52 1.83 -17.29
N PHE A 91 -2.25 2.63 -16.50
CA PHE A 91 -1.76 3.20 -15.24
C PHE A 91 -1.70 2.18 -14.11
N VAL A 92 -2.23 0.97 -14.28
CA VAL A 92 -2.19 -0.09 -13.27
C VAL A 92 -1.02 -1.03 -13.53
N ASP A 93 -0.14 -1.19 -12.54
CA ASP A 93 0.93 -2.20 -12.60
C ASP A 93 0.46 -3.50 -11.93
N THR A 94 -0.03 -4.43 -12.75
CA THR A 94 -0.49 -5.75 -12.29
C THR A 94 0.64 -6.76 -12.13
N GLY A 95 1.87 -6.45 -12.57
CA GLY A 95 3.00 -7.38 -12.60
C GLY A 95 3.93 -7.31 -11.38
N ALA A 96 3.88 -6.21 -10.64
CA ALA A 96 4.70 -6.03 -9.45
C ALA A 96 4.02 -5.18 -8.38
N ARG A 97 4.20 -5.58 -7.12
CA ARG A 97 3.76 -4.76 -5.99
C ARG A 97 4.91 -3.85 -5.58
N ARG A 98 4.64 -2.54 -5.65
CA ARG A 98 5.48 -1.52 -5.01
C ARG A 98 5.10 -1.40 -3.53
N PHE A 99 6.06 -1.00 -2.70
CA PHE A 99 5.80 -0.67 -1.30
C PHE A 99 6.84 0.30 -0.75
N CYS A 100 6.44 1.04 0.29
CA CYS A 100 7.38 1.84 1.09
C CYS A 100 7.85 1.00 2.27
N PRO A 101 9.16 0.73 2.44
CA PRO A 101 9.67 -0.04 3.57
C PRO A 101 9.40 0.67 4.91
N ARG A 102 9.45 2.00 4.94
CA ARG A 102 9.18 2.77 6.15
C ARG A 102 7.70 2.74 6.56
N CYS A 103 6.77 2.83 5.60
CA CYS A 103 5.35 2.62 5.91
C CYS A 103 5.10 1.22 6.48
N LEU A 104 5.71 0.18 5.92
CA LEU A 104 5.54 -1.17 6.45
C LEU A 104 6.12 -1.34 7.85
N LEU A 105 7.26 -0.71 8.15
CA LEU A 105 7.82 -0.70 9.51
C LEU A 105 6.88 -0.01 10.52
N GLU A 106 6.28 1.12 10.12
CA GLU A 106 5.27 1.79 10.94
C GLU A 106 4.02 0.93 11.12
N ASP A 107 3.57 0.25 10.07
CA ASP A 107 2.40 -0.65 10.13
C ASP A 107 2.65 -1.87 11.06
N LEU A 108 3.91 -2.30 11.18
CA LEU A 108 4.32 -3.41 12.05
C LEU A 108 4.55 -2.99 13.52
N ALA A 109 4.54 -1.69 13.82
CA ALA A 109 4.67 -1.22 15.19
C ALA A 109 3.42 -1.59 16.01
N SER A 110 3.64 -2.15 17.20
CA SER A 110 2.57 -2.51 18.13
C SER A 110 1.76 -1.28 18.55
N GLY A 111 0.43 -1.45 18.69
CA GLY A 111 -0.48 -0.35 19.07
C GLY A 111 -0.79 0.65 17.95
N GLY A 112 -0.29 0.42 16.73
CA GLY A 112 -0.65 1.21 15.55
C GLY A 112 -2.04 0.87 15.00
N PRO A 113 -2.59 1.70 14.09
CA PRO A 113 -3.93 1.49 13.50
C PRO A 113 -4.11 0.17 12.74
N SER A 114 -3.01 -0.45 12.33
CA SER A 114 -2.95 -1.74 11.65
C SER A 114 -2.79 -2.93 12.59
N ASP A 115 -2.64 -2.69 13.89
CA ASP A 115 -2.43 -3.70 14.94
C ASP A 115 -1.29 -4.66 14.60
N GLY A 116 -0.13 -4.10 14.22
CA GLY A 116 1.05 -4.88 13.86
C GLY A 116 0.98 -5.64 12.53
N MET A 117 -0.06 -5.41 11.71
CA MET A 117 -0.15 -6.02 10.38
C MET A 117 0.38 -5.10 9.26
N PRO A 118 1.13 -5.62 8.27
CA PRO A 118 1.55 -4.84 7.12
C PRO A 118 0.33 -4.46 6.24
N VAL A 119 0.24 -3.19 5.84
CA VAL A 119 -0.91 -2.70 5.07
C VAL A 119 -0.50 -2.36 3.63
N GLY A 120 -1.21 -2.95 2.67
CA GLY A 120 -1.05 -2.62 1.25
C GLY A 120 -1.82 -1.36 0.89
N ARG A 121 -1.16 -0.37 0.27
CA ARG A 121 -1.80 0.88 -0.17
C ARG A 121 -2.18 0.86 -1.64
N ILE A 122 -3.36 1.37 -1.98
CA ILE A 122 -3.90 1.39 -3.35
C ILE A 122 -3.01 2.19 -4.30
N VAL A 123 -2.45 3.32 -3.82
CA VAL A 123 -1.57 4.20 -4.61
C VAL A 123 -0.29 3.52 -5.08
N TRP A 124 0.15 2.45 -4.39
CA TRP A 124 1.35 1.68 -4.79
C TRP A 124 1.09 0.79 -6.01
N GLN A 125 -0.17 0.55 -6.36
CA GLN A 125 -0.57 -0.23 -7.53
C GLN A 125 -0.61 0.63 -8.80
N ILE A 126 -0.50 1.96 -8.66
CA ILE A 126 -0.40 2.92 -9.77
C ILE A 126 1.04 2.94 -10.29
N LYS A 127 1.21 2.71 -11.59
CA LYS A 127 2.51 2.63 -12.28
C LYS A 127 3.32 3.91 -12.18
N ALA A 128 2.68 5.08 -12.21
CA ALA A 128 3.35 6.37 -12.10
C ALA A 128 3.87 6.67 -10.67
N THR A 129 3.32 6.01 -9.65
CA THR A 129 3.75 6.20 -8.26
C THR A 129 5.09 5.52 -8.03
N GLN A 130 6.18 6.29 -8.12
CA GLN A 130 7.54 5.81 -7.86
C GLN A 130 8.05 6.18 -6.46
N VAL A 131 7.45 7.18 -5.82
CA VAL A 131 7.90 7.73 -4.54
C VAL A 131 6.76 7.68 -3.52
N CYS A 132 7.07 7.31 -2.28
CA CYS A 132 6.13 7.40 -1.17
C CYS A 132 5.88 8.86 -0.81
N HIS A 133 4.62 9.31 -0.88
CA HIS A 133 4.25 10.69 -0.51
C HIS A 133 4.44 11.02 0.98
N ARG A 134 4.45 10.01 1.87
CA ARG A 134 4.64 10.23 3.32
C ARG A 134 6.12 10.34 3.72
N HIS A 135 6.99 9.57 3.07
CA HIS A 135 8.40 9.44 3.48
C HIS A 135 9.40 9.94 2.45
N ASN A 136 8.94 10.33 1.26
CA ASN A 136 9.76 10.77 0.13
C ASN A 136 10.85 9.76 -0.27
N LEU A 137 10.56 8.46 -0.10
CA LEU A 137 11.43 7.36 -0.47
C LEU A 137 10.96 6.70 -1.76
N VAL A 138 11.91 6.30 -2.62
CA VAL A 138 11.61 5.48 -3.79
C VAL A 138 11.01 4.15 -3.35
N LEU A 139 9.84 3.82 -3.89
CA LEU A 139 9.13 2.59 -3.59
C LEU A 139 9.93 1.40 -4.10
N LYS A 140 10.05 0.36 -3.27
CA LYS A 140 10.68 -0.89 -3.66
C LYS A 140 9.70 -1.73 -4.44
N ARG A 141 10.14 -2.31 -5.56
CA ARG A 141 9.35 -3.19 -6.44
C ARG A 141 9.70 -4.64 -6.15
N ARG A 142 8.70 -5.51 -5.96
CA ARG A 142 8.89 -6.97 -5.96
C ARG A 142 7.88 -7.65 -6.89
N SER A 143 8.31 -8.69 -7.58
CA SER A 143 7.45 -9.49 -8.45
C SER A 143 6.42 -10.29 -7.62
N ILE A 144 5.21 -10.42 -8.15
CA ILE A 144 4.08 -11.06 -7.46
C ILE A 144 4.25 -12.59 -7.35
N ARG A 145 5.03 -13.23 -8.23
CA ARG A 145 5.29 -14.69 -8.19
C ARG A 145 5.88 -15.18 -6.87
N VAL A 146 6.56 -14.29 -6.14
CA VAL A 146 7.16 -14.65 -4.85
C VAL A 146 6.12 -14.54 -3.73
N TRP A 147 5.06 -13.73 -3.87
CA TRP A 147 4.15 -13.31 -2.78
C TRP A 147 3.20 -14.39 -2.22
N THR A 148 3.01 -15.51 -2.92
CA THR A 148 2.18 -16.64 -2.44
C THR A 148 2.71 -17.28 -1.15
N GLN A 149 3.97 -17.05 -0.78
CA GLN A 149 4.59 -17.46 0.49
C GLN A 149 4.70 -16.33 1.55
N PHE A 150 4.27 -15.10 1.24
CA PHE A 150 4.82 -13.89 1.90
C PHE A 150 4.05 -13.38 3.11
N SER A 151 2.86 -13.91 3.38
CA SER A 151 1.99 -13.50 4.48
C SER A 151 2.45 -13.99 5.88
N GLN A 152 3.55 -14.73 6.00
CA GLN A 152 4.08 -15.23 7.28
C GLN A 152 5.55 -14.87 7.58
N HIS A 153 6.42 -14.67 6.57
CA HIS A 153 7.88 -14.58 6.78
C HIS A 153 8.51 -13.17 6.71
N LEU A 154 7.73 -12.10 6.48
CA LEU A 154 8.28 -10.75 6.25
C LEU A 154 8.79 -10.04 7.50
N ILE A 155 8.33 -10.43 8.70
CA ILE A 155 8.84 -9.86 9.96
C ILE A 155 10.34 -10.17 10.10
N ALA A 156 10.78 -11.39 9.78
CA ALA A 156 12.19 -11.78 9.90
C ALA A 156 13.13 -11.10 8.88
N LYS A 157 12.67 -10.86 7.64
CA LYS A 157 13.51 -10.28 6.57
C LYS A 157 13.57 -8.75 6.56
N ILE A 158 12.53 -8.06 7.04
CA ILE A 158 12.56 -6.61 7.20
C ILE A 158 13.56 -6.20 8.29
N TRP A 159 13.64 -6.97 9.39
CA TRP A 159 14.67 -6.79 10.42
C TRP A 159 16.11 -6.99 9.90
N THR A 160 16.34 -7.91 8.95
CA THR A 160 17.67 -8.10 8.34
C THR A 160 18.07 -6.94 7.42
N ILE A 161 17.10 -6.24 6.84
CA ILE A 161 17.34 -5.05 6.02
C ILE A 161 17.63 -3.82 6.91
N ASP A 162 17.02 -3.71 8.09
CA ASP A 162 17.33 -2.62 9.05
C ASP A 162 18.79 -2.67 9.53
N ARG A 163 19.36 -3.87 9.74
CA ARG A 163 20.78 -4.02 10.12
C ARG A 163 21.76 -3.57 9.04
N LYS A 164 21.37 -3.64 7.75
CA LYS A 164 22.18 -3.13 6.61
C LYS A 164 21.92 -1.65 6.30
N LEU A 165 20.74 -1.12 6.61
CA LEU A 165 20.42 0.31 6.40
C LEU A 165 20.98 1.21 7.50
N ARG A 166 21.16 0.72 8.73
CA ARG A 166 21.89 1.45 9.78
C ARG A 166 23.38 1.65 9.46
N PHE A 167 23.99 0.79 8.64
CA PHE A 167 25.40 0.94 8.25
C PHE A 167 25.65 1.92 7.09
N ASN A 168 24.62 2.30 6.33
CA ASN A 168 24.76 3.23 5.19
C ASN A 168 24.21 4.64 5.46
N PHE A 169 23.59 4.87 6.63
CA PHE A 169 23.09 6.21 7.00
C PHE A 169 24.20 7.17 7.48
N SER A 170 25.40 6.66 7.82
CA SER A 170 26.53 7.49 8.24
C SER A 170 27.23 8.21 7.08
N TYR A 171 27.11 7.73 5.84
CA TYR A 171 27.83 8.30 4.69
C TYR A 171 27.02 9.32 3.87
N LEU A 172 25.67 9.30 3.93
CA LEU A 172 24.86 10.22 3.13
C LEU A 172 24.65 11.60 3.78
N VAL A 173 24.77 11.69 5.12
CA VAL A 173 24.60 12.96 5.85
C VAL A 173 25.82 13.89 5.70
N VAL A 174 27.02 13.34 5.47
CA VAL A 174 28.24 14.15 5.26
C VAL A 174 28.28 14.75 3.84
N SER A 175 27.78 14.03 2.84
CA SER A 175 27.89 14.48 1.43
C SER A 175 26.87 15.58 1.06
N LEU A 176 25.68 15.60 1.68
CA LEU A 176 24.71 16.68 1.48
C LEU A 176 25.05 17.97 2.23
N ARG A 177 25.94 17.93 3.24
CA ARG A 177 26.39 19.14 3.95
C ARG A 177 27.46 19.92 3.17
N MET A 178 28.22 19.26 2.28
CA MET A 178 29.23 19.93 1.45
C MET A 178 28.65 20.59 0.18
N SER A 179 27.59 20.04 -0.41
CA SER A 179 26.97 20.63 -1.61
C SER A 179 26.13 21.88 -1.31
N PHE A 180 25.56 22.00 -0.11
CA PHE A 180 24.77 23.17 0.28
C PHE A 180 25.61 24.40 0.68
N MET A 181 26.90 24.22 0.99
CA MET A 181 27.83 25.34 1.26
C MET A 181 28.46 25.93 -0.01
N ARG A 182 28.45 25.23 -1.15
CA ARG A 182 29.00 25.75 -2.42
C ARG A 182 28.02 26.55 -3.28
N GLN A 183 26.71 26.47 -3.02
CA GLN A 183 25.70 27.23 -3.79
C GLN A 183 25.32 28.59 -3.18
N LYS A 184 25.68 28.88 -1.93
CA LYS A 184 25.41 30.18 -1.28
C LYS A 184 26.36 31.32 -1.66
N ASN A 185 27.39 31.06 -2.47
CA ASN A 185 28.44 32.05 -2.80
C ASN A 185 28.37 32.61 -4.23
N ARG A 186 27.23 32.47 -4.93
CA ARG A 186 27.04 32.97 -6.31
C ARG A 186 25.85 33.92 -6.51
N SER A 187 25.22 34.41 -5.45
CA SER A 187 24.04 35.30 -5.54
C SER A 187 24.22 36.69 -4.93
N THR A 188 25.42 37.28 -5.01
CA THR A 188 25.67 38.68 -4.66
C THR A 188 26.56 39.36 -5.69
N ARG A 189 26.00 39.71 -6.85
CA ARG A 189 26.46 40.81 -7.70
C ARG A 189 25.45 41.03 -8.81
N PHE A 190 24.51 41.95 -8.58
CA PHE A 190 23.90 42.81 -9.59
C PHE A 190 22.95 43.79 -8.87
N ARG A 191 23.42 45.03 -8.65
CA ARG A 191 22.60 46.25 -8.56
C ARG A 191 23.50 47.51 -8.56
N TRP A 192 23.26 48.33 -9.59
CA TRP A 192 23.50 49.78 -9.78
C TRP A 192 24.92 50.35 -9.85
N ALA A 193 25.34 50.72 -11.06
CA ALA A 193 25.51 52.12 -11.50
C ALA A 193 25.32 52.16 -13.02
#